data_AF-A0A420N8U7-F1
#
_entry.id   AF-A0A420N8U7-F1
#
_cell.length_a   1.000
_cell.length_b   1.000
_cell.length_c   1.000
_cell.angle_alpha   90.00
_cell.angle_beta   90.00
_cell.angle_gamma   90.00
#
_symmetry.space_group_name_H-M   'P 1'
#
loop_
_entity.id
_entity.type
_entity.pdbx_description
1 polymer ?
#
loop_
_entity_poly.entity_id
_entity_poly.type
_entity_poly.pdbx_seq_one_letter_code
_entity_poly.pdbx_strand_id
1 'polypeptide(L)'
;MKSSNHCGQGPEPNYTYQPTMPTPTTEVPNPTTRIRGVARDIWLACMISSIPLVAFSALLLGLVFHYQVIPKSPISSSFASAATADPSVVYVDFPATTLIIVASWSSTMAPLILPFLLTLVSFPVSRTLIQASQSGDRTRQPTPRQYALILRIMSNASLSALWSCITYVFTSKRKRAPMTQPLTFMTWMLALASLLSILVFATDTWLHFVTKTVPFTQFSPTTFDSASFRFNENCTNINTTFTGGCTLNSAAANTFLINSEPSLELLANVSSTNMVQQVADSTGKSYAFVGLRQTSQNANLDYTATSFGASSHCQVVTKHCINENGISGPQASYKGDFGAVQGVIPTTQVDAMVLTYFTDSSMKNNVSSLVSLPNPYYFTAVVSVNQNLGRNPNRGLIDDPNITSGLHGSTLFALLCSTKVLDWRYTSINGSVTSFSYSPSNASTTNIVMGTEGYTHVGDSYVLQQTSLDVWQSDTAQEVADKFAETYSRTVMGAIGGALLSAPAEEAQLRSSKLVAKIPKGPLACLLVANFLLVMLGLFLTVRAFLASSSDVGDVQARLGITALVAAHFEMDKGETAVEKVDHMFQEKNGGDGPRVGLERSPLGGWKFATYRSAY
;
A
#
# COMPACT_ATOMS: atom_id res chain seq x y z
N MET A 1 -18.03 13.42 110.95
CA MET A 1 -16.86 12.53 110.93
C MET A 1 -16.00 12.87 109.71
N LYS A 2 -14.76 13.36 109.95
CA LYS A 2 -13.53 13.44 109.12
C LYS A 2 -13.67 13.60 107.59
N SER A 3 -12.98 14.50 106.87
CA SER A 3 -12.03 15.57 107.18
C SER A 3 -11.89 16.42 105.90
N SER A 4 -11.94 17.74 106.05
CA SER A 4 -11.68 18.76 105.02
C SER A 4 -10.20 19.16 105.02
N ASN A 5 -9.66 19.54 103.85
CA ASN A 5 -8.77 20.70 103.57
C ASN A 5 -8.19 20.53 102.14
N HIS A 6 -8.69 21.20 101.10
CA HIS A 6 -8.42 22.59 100.63
C HIS A 6 -7.00 22.84 100.07
N CYS A 7 -6.92 23.04 98.75
CA CYS A 7 -6.17 24.17 98.16
C CYS A 7 -6.67 24.51 96.74
N GLY A 8 -7.27 25.70 96.62
CA GLY A 8 -7.05 26.67 95.53
C GLY A 8 -7.56 26.36 94.12
N GLN A 9 -8.81 26.75 93.82
CA GLN A 9 -9.19 27.18 92.48
C GLN A 9 -8.65 28.60 92.24
N GLY A 10 -7.58 28.71 91.45
CA GLY A 10 -7.19 29.98 90.82
C GLY A 10 -8.01 30.19 89.53
N PRO A 11 -8.39 31.43 89.20
CA PRO A 11 -9.19 31.71 88.00
C PRO A 11 -8.39 31.45 86.72
N GLU A 12 -9.02 30.81 85.73
CA GLU A 12 -8.48 30.71 84.37
C GLU A 12 -8.19 32.11 83.82
N PRO A 13 -6.95 32.40 83.36
CA PRO A 13 -6.69 33.60 82.61
C PRO A 13 -7.33 33.49 81.23
N ASN A 14 -8.28 34.40 81.00
CA ASN A 14 -8.93 34.67 79.74
C ASN A 14 -7.87 35.18 78.74
N TYR A 15 -7.28 34.31 77.93
CA TYR A 15 -6.37 34.73 76.86
C TYR A 15 -7.18 35.33 75.71
N THR A 16 -7.53 36.60 75.87
CA THR A 16 -7.94 37.45 74.76
C THR A 16 -6.69 37.73 73.92
N TYR A 17 -6.57 37.14 72.74
CA TYR A 17 -5.53 37.51 71.79
C TYR A 17 -5.88 38.89 71.24
N GLN A 18 -5.42 39.95 71.91
CA GLN A 18 -5.34 41.29 71.32
C GLN A 18 -4.18 41.29 70.32
N PRO A 19 -4.42 41.51 69.03
CA PRO A 19 -3.34 41.89 68.14
C PRO A 19 -2.88 43.27 68.61
N THR A 20 -1.63 43.37 69.06
CA THR A 20 -0.96 44.66 69.24
C THR A 20 -0.87 45.28 67.84
N MET A 21 -1.75 46.23 67.53
CA MET A 21 -1.63 47.09 66.36
C MET A 21 -0.40 47.97 66.57
N PRO A 22 0.64 47.89 65.74
CA PRO A 22 1.67 48.93 65.73
C PRO A 22 1.03 50.20 65.19
N THR A 23 1.16 51.30 65.94
CA THR A 23 0.84 52.65 65.49
C THR A 23 1.58 52.94 64.17
N PRO A 24 0.94 53.54 63.16
CA PRO A 24 1.54 53.74 61.85
C PRO A 24 2.48 54.95 61.90
N THR A 25 3.78 54.71 62.02
CA THR A 25 4.80 55.73 61.72
C THR A 25 6.15 55.07 61.47
N THR A 26 6.29 54.47 60.30
CA THR A 26 7.56 54.38 59.59
C THR A 26 7.22 54.19 58.12
N GLU A 27 7.56 55.16 57.29
CA GLU A 27 7.67 54.94 55.84
C GLU A 27 8.53 53.71 55.62
N VAL A 28 7.93 52.64 55.08
CA VAL A 28 8.68 51.49 54.60
C VAL A 28 9.52 52.01 53.42
N PRO A 29 10.87 51.98 53.50
CA PRO A 29 11.70 52.38 52.38
C PRO A 29 11.32 51.50 51.19
N ASN A 30 11.04 52.13 50.05
CA ASN A 30 10.78 51.42 48.80
C ASN A 30 11.90 50.39 48.58
N PRO A 31 11.62 49.06 48.63
CA PRO A 31 12.68 48.09 48.45
C PRO A 31 13.24 48.22 47.04
N THR A 32 14.51 48.59 46.96
CA THR A 32 15.25 48.75 45.70
C THR A 32 15.55 47.42 45.02
N THR A 33 15.42 46.31 45.75
CA THR A 33 15.61 44.93 45.26
C THR A 33 14.26 44.29 44.94
N ARG A 34 14.06 43.87 43.68
CA ARG A 34 12.85 43.19 43.20
C ARG A 34 13.23 42.00 42.33
N ILE A 35 12.38 40.97 42.27
CA ILE A 35 12.62 39.81 41.40
C ILE A 35 12.76 40.24 39.95
N ARG A 36 13.92 39.96 39.35
CA ARG A 36 14.27 40.28 37.96
C ARG A 36 14.14 39.04 37.09
N GLY A 37 13.73 39.24 35.83
CA GLY A 37 13.70 38.17 34.83
C GLY A 37 12.32 37.58 34.50
N VAL A 38 11.24 38.13 35.05
CA VAL A 38 9.85 37.67 34.79
C VAL A 38 9.54 37.53 33.30
N ALA A 39 9.87 38.55 32.50
CA ALA A 39 9.64 38.50 31.05
C ALA A 39 10.46 37.40 30.36
N ARG A 40 11.69 37.15 30.82
CA ARG A 40 12.55 36.08 30.31
C ARG A 40 11.99 34.70 30.62
N ASP A 41 11.45 34.51 31.82
CA ASP A 41 10.88 33.22 32.24
C ASP A 41 9.58 32.91 31.48
N ILE A 42 8.74 33.93 31.22
CA ILE A 42 7.55 33.81 30.35
C ILE A 42 7.98 33.43 28.93
N TRP A 43 8.98 34.11 28.35
CA TRP A 43 9.48 33.78 27.02
C TRP A 43 10.05 32.37 26.94
N LEU A 44 10.85 31.96 27.93
CA LEU A 44 11.45 30.62 27.96
C LEU A 44 10.37 29.53 28.03
N ALA A 45 9.35 29.71 28.87
CA ALA A 45 8.22 28.79 28.95
C ALA A 45 7.42 28.73 27.64
N CYS A 46 7.22 29.87 26.95
CA CYS A 46 6.58 29.92 25.63
C CYS A 46 7.40 29.17 24.56
N MET A 47 8.71 29.41 24.52
CA MET A 47 9.62 28.81 23.52
C MET A 47 9.68 27.29 23.68
N ILE A 48 9.87 26.80 24.92
CA ILE A 48 9.95 25.36 25.19
C ILE A 48 8.60 24.67 24.93
N SER A 49 7.48 25.34 25.20
CA SER A 49 6.15 24.77 24.96
C SER A 49 5.72 24.76 23.49
N SER A 50 6.22 25.68 22.67
CA SER A 50 5.70 25.87 21.30
C SER A 50 6.67 25.37 20.22
N ILE A 51 7.97 25.67 20.34
CA ILE A 51 8.93 25.41 19.26
C ILE A 51 9.05 23.92 18.91
N PRO A 52 9.22 22.99 19.88
CA PRO A 52 9.40 21.58 19.54
C PRO A 52 8.20 21.03 18.74
N LEU A 53 6.97 21.34 19.16
CA LEU A 53 5.75 20.86 18.51
C LEU A 53 5.61 21.41 17.08
N VAL A 54 5.90 22.70 16.88
CA VAL A 54 5.89 23.32 15.54
C VAL A 54 6.99 22.74 14.68
N ALA A 55 8.21 22.59 15.20
CA ALA A 55 9.35 22.07 14.46
C ALA A 55 9.13 20.63 13.99
N PHE A 56 8.67 19.73 14.86
CA PHE A 56 8.38 18.34 14.48
C PHE A 56 7.19 18.23 13.52
N SER A 57 6.14 19.04 13.70
CA SER A 57 4.99 19.08 12.78
C SER A 57 5.40 19.59 11.39
N ALA A 58 6.22 20.64 11.34
CA ALA A 58 6.75 21.19 10.09
C ALA A 58 7.70 20.20 9.40
N LEU A 59 8.56 19.52 10.15
CA LEU A 59 9.44 18.47 9.61
C LEU A 59 8.64 17.31 9.03
N LEU A 60 7.62 16.83 9.75
CA LEU A 60 6.75 15.75 9.27
C LEU A 60 6.04 16.14 7.98
N LEU A 61 5.43 17.33 7.92
CA LEU A 61 4.79 17.83 6.70
C LEU A 61 5.78 18.02 5.56
N GLY A 62 6.97 18.56 5.85
CA GLY A 62 8.04 18.73 4.87
C GLY A 62 8.46 17.40 4.25
N LEU A 63 8.64 16.35 5.06
CA LEU A 63 8.96 15.01 4.57
C LEU A 63 7.81 14.43 3.73
N VAL A 64 6.56 14.55 4.19
CA VAL A 64 5.39 14.02 3.48
C VAL A 64 5.22 14.68 2.11
N PHE A 65 5.30 16.01 2.03
CA PHE A 65 5.10 16.74 0.78
C PHE A 65 6.31 16.64 -0.16
N HIS A 66 7.54 16.65 0.37
CA HIS A 66 8.75 16.57 -0.46
C HIS A 66 8.90 15.20 -1.13
N TYR A 67 8.59 14.13 -0.41
CA TYR A 67 8.67 12.75 -0.92
C TYR A 67 7.31 12.22 -1.42
N GLN A 68 6.32 13.09 -1.64
CA GLN A 68 5.00 12.65 -2.11
C GLN A 68 5.09 12.02 -3.51
N VAL A 69 4.52 10.84 -3.65
CA VAL A 69 4.36 10.15 -4.94
C VAL A 69 2.94 10.40 -5.45
N ILE A 70 2.83 11.04 -6.61
CA ILE A 70 1.56 11.23 -7.31
C ILE A 70 1.29 9.96 -8.14
N PRO A 71 0.17 9.26 -7.91
CA PRO A 71 -0.20 8.12 -8.74
C PRO A 71 -0.32 8.52 -10.20
N LYS A 72 0.43 7.85 -11.07
CA LYS A 72 0.29 7.97 -12.52
C LYS A 72 -0.71 6.91 -12.97
N SER A 73 -1.79 7.36 -13.60
CA SER A 73 -2.75 6.44 -14.22
C SER A 73 -2.12 5.73 -15.41
N PRO A 74 -2.61 4.53 -15.77
CA PRO A 74 -2.28 3.90 -17.04
C PRO A 74 -2.62 4.82 -18.22
N ILE A 75 -1.90 4.65 -19.31
CA ILE A 75 -1.97 5.54 -20.48
C ILE A 75 -3.34 5.48 -21.16
N SER A 76 -3.98 4.31 -21.11
CA SER A 76 -5.22 4.00 -21.78
C SER A 76 -6.12 3.11 -20.92
N SER A 77 -7.41 3.13 -21.24
CA SER A 77 -8.41 2.32 -20.54
C SER A 77 -8.21 0.81 -20.71
N SER A 78 -7.51 0.38 -21.76
CA SER A 78 -7.08 -1.01 -21.99
C SER A 78 -6.18 -1.51 -20.86
N PHE A 79 -5.43 -0.61 -20.20
CA PHE A 79 -4.56 -0.92 -19.07
C PHE A 79 -5.17 -0.57 -17.69
N ALA A 80 -6.40 -0.04 -17.64
CA ALA A 80 -6.99 0.56 -16.44
C ALA A 80 -7.25 -0.39 -15.27
N SER A 81 -7.25 -1.71 -15.51
CA SER A 81 -7.43 -2.74 -14.49
C SER A 81 -6.39 -2.70 -13.35
N ALA A 82 -5.32 -1.91 -13.49
CA ALA A 82 -4.14 -1.97 -12.63
C ALA A 82 -3.97 -0.82 -11.60
N ALA A 83 -4.81 0.23 -11.59
CA ALA A 83 -4.58 1.41 -10.74
C ALA A 83 -5.82 1.93 -10.01
N THR A 84 -6.08 1.43 -8.80
CA THR A 84 -7.00 2.07 -7.85
C THR A 84 -6.21 2.92 -6.85
N ALA A 85 -6.06 4.20 -7.15
CA ALA A 85 -5.53 5.16 -6.19
C ALA A 85 -6.60 5.49 -5.13
N ASP A 86 -6.30 5.21 -3.86
CA ASP A 86 -7.18 5.55 -2.74
C ASP A 86 -7.07 7.06 -2.42
N PRO A 87 -8.13 7.86 -2.61
CA PRO A 87 -8.06 9.31 -2.40
C PRO A 87 -7.86 9.69 -0.93
N SER A 88 -8.10 8.79 0.02
CA SER A 88 -7.96 9.03 1.46
C SER A 88 -6.51 8.94 1.96
N VAL A 89 -5.57 8.61 1.07
CA VAL A 89 -4.20 8.24 1.39
C VAL A 89 -3.21 9.14 0.66
N VAL A 90 -2.05 9.34 1.28
CA VAL A 90 -0.85 9.90 0.64
C VAL A 90 0.20 8.81 0.55
N TYR A 91 0.75 8.60 -0.64
CA TYR A 91 1.87 7.71 -0.87
C TYR A 91 3.15 8.53 -0.80
N VAL A 92 4.11 8.09 0.01
CA VAL A 92 5.36 8.82 0.24
C VAL A 92 6.54 7.88 -0.02
N ASP A 93 7.46 8.32 -0.86
CA ASP A 93 8.70 7.62 -1.19
C ASP A 93 9.76 7.81 -0.09
N PHE A 94 9.39 7.40 1.11
CA PHE A 94 10.22 7.53 2.30
C PHE A 94 9.88 6.39 3.28
N PRO A 95 10.84 5.92 4.10
CA PRO A 95 10.56 4.83 5.03
C PRO A 95 9.44 5.18 6.01
N ALA A 96 8.40 4.34 6.05
CA ALA A 96 7.26 4.52 6.95
C ALA A 96 7.71 4.62 8.42
N THR A 97 8.70 3.82 8.81
CA THR A 97 9.29 3.82 10.16
C THR A 97 9.92 5.15 10.53
N THR A 98 10.60 5.83 9.61
CA THR A 98 11.21 7.14 9.89
C THR A 98 10.14 8.21 10.05
N LEU A 99 9.08 8.20 9.24
CA LEU A 99 7.98 9.17 9.35
C LEU A 99 7.26 9.05 10.70
N ILE A 100 6.94 7.82 11.12
CA ILE A 100 6.30 7.60 12.42
C ILE A 100 7.24 7.91 13.60
N ILE A 101 8.57 7.70 13.46
CA ILE A 101 9.54 8.15 14.47
C ILE A 101 9.53 9.69 14.60
N VAL A 102 9.50 10.43 13.49
CA VAL A 102 9.41 11.90 13.54
C VAL A 102 8.11 12.33 14.21
N ALA A 103 6.99 11.67 13.90
CA ALA A 103 5.70 11.93 14.52
C ALA A 103 5.72 11.70 16.05
N SER A 104 6.35 10.61 16.51
CA SER A 104 6.37 10.23 17.93
C SER A 104 7.17 11.17 18.84
N TRP A 105 8.08 11.98 18.29
CA TRP A 105 8.72 13.05 19.06
C TRP A 105 7.70 14.10 19.54
N SER A 106 6.65 14.36 18.76
CA SER A 106 5.60 15.29 19.17
C SER A 106 4.76 14.75 20.33
N SER A 107 4.39 13.47 20.31
CA SER A 107 3.66 12.81 21.41
C SER A 107 4.53 12.65 22.66
N THR A 108 5.83 12.49 22.51
CA THR A 108 6.79 12.48 23.63
C THR A 108 6.94 13.86 24.27
N MET A 109 6.96 14.94 23.46
CA MET A 109 7.10 16.31 23.97
C MET A 109 5.84 16.83 24.65
N ALA A 110 4.65 16.45 24.19
CA ALA A 110 3.37 16.93 24.73
C ALA A 110 3.28 16.86 26.29
N PRO A 111 3.53 15.71 26.96
CA PRO A 111 3.52 15.64 28.42
C PRO A 111 4.66 16.42 29.09
N LEU A 112 5.83 16.54 28.45
CA LEU A 112 7.00 17.24 28.99
C LEU A 112 6.83 18.76 29.00
N ILE A 113 5.89 19.28 28.22
CA ILE A 113 5.59 20.71 28.11
C ILE A 113 4.68 21.22 29.25
N LEU A 114 3.92 20.32 29.93
CA LEU A 114 2.97 20.70 30.98
C LEU A 114 3.56 21.58 32.10
N PRO A 115 4.75 21.31 32.67
CA PRO A 115 5.34 22.16 33.70
C PRO A 115 5.53 23.61 33.23
N PHE A 116 5.96 23.80 31.99
CA PHE A 116 6.18 25.14 31.41
C PHE A 116 4.85 25.87 31.18
N LEU A 117 3.80 25.15 30.76
CA LEU A 117 2.45 25.73 30.68
C LEU A 117 1.95 26.16 32.06
N LEU A 118 2.23 25.38 33.11
CA LEU A 118 1.86 25.75 34.48
C LEU A 118 2.67 26.95 35.02
N THR A 119 3.93 27.11 34.60
CA THR A 119 4.68 28.34 34.86
C THR A 119 3.94 29.55 34.28
N LEU A 120 3.43 29.47 33.05
CA LEU A 120 2.63 30.54 32.46
C LEU A 120 1.31 30.79 33.21
N VAL A 121 0.63 29.72 33.65
CA VAL A 121 -0.60 29.80 34.47
C VAL A 121 -0.35 30.45 35.83
N SER A 122 0.85 30.32 36.39
CA SER A 122 1.15 30.83 37.72
C SER A 122 1.07 32.36 37.83
N PHE A 123 1.39 33.10 36.75
CA PHE A 123 1.29 34.57 36.73
C PHE A 123 -0.13 35.12 36.92
N PRO A 124 -1.14 34.73 36.11
CA PRO A 124 -2.53 35.16 36.35
C PRO A 124 -3.09 34.65 37.67
N VAL A 125 -2.65 33.48 38.17
CA VAL A 125 -3.01 32.98 39.50
C VAL A 125 -2.48 33.90 40.60
N SER A 126 -1.20 34.27 40.55
CA SER A 126 -0.57 35.22 41.49
C SER A 126 -1.28 36.57 41.49
N ARG A 127 -1.63 37.12 40.32
CA ARG A 127 -2.39 38.37 40.23
C ARG A 127 -3.75 38.26 40.92
N THR A 128 -4.45 37.14 40.73
CA THR A 128 -5.75 36.91 41.37
C THR A 128 -5.62 36.78 42.89
N LEU A 129 -4.53 36.16 43.38
CA LEU A 129 -4.24 36.05 44.81
C LEU A 129 -3.95 37.43 45.44
N ILE A 130 -3.17 38.28 44.77
CA ILE A 130 -2.90 39.66 45.20
C ILE A 130 -4.22 40.45 45.29
N GLN A 131 -5.05 40.38 44.25
CA GLN A 131 -6.35 41.07 44.22
C GLN A 131 -7.28 40.58 45.34
N ALA A 132 -7.32 39.27 45.60
CA ALA A 132 -8.11 38.71 46.70
C ALA A 132 -7.60 39.18 48.08
N SER A 133 -6.27 39.30 48.24
CA SER A 133 -5.66 39.82 49.47
C SER A 133 -6.00 41.30 49.70
N GLN A 134 -5.90 42.14 48.66
CA GLN A 134 -6.17 43.58 48.73
C GLN A 134 -7.66 43.90 48.93
N SER A 135 -8.56 43.04 48.45
CA SER A 135 -10.01 43.27 48.55
C SER A 135 -10.59 43.14 49.97
N GLY A 136 -9.84 42.60 50.94
CA GLY A 136 -10.29 42.37 52.32
C GLY A 136 -11.34 41.24 52.48
N ASP A 137 -11.89 40.71 51.37
CA ASP A 137 -12.85 39.63 51.38
C ASP A 137 -12.16 38.27 51.62
N ARG A 138 -12.18 37.82 52.88
CA ARG A 138 -11.60 36.54 53.31
C ARG A 138 -12.23 35.32 52.62
N THR A 139 -13.42 35.43 52.02
CA THR A 139 -14.06 34.31 51.30
C THR A 139 -13.39 34.01 49.95
N ARG A 140 -12.65 34.99 49.39
CA ARG A 140 -11.92 34.84 48.13
C ARG A 140 -10.50 34.30 48.30
N GLN A 141 -10.01 34.22 49.54
CA GLN A 141 -8.67 33.76 49.86
C GLN A 141 -8.64 32.22 49.97
N PRO A 142 -7.61 31.55 49.43
CA PRO A 142 -7.52 30.11 49.51
C PRO A 142 -7.31 29.66 50.95
N THR A 143 -8.05 28.62 51.37
CA THR A 143 -7.74 27.92 52.62
C THR A 143 -6.34 27.27 52.55
N PRO A 144 -5.68 26.97 53.67
CA PRO A 144 -4.37 26.29 53.64
C PRO A 144 -4.37 25.00 52.81
N ARG A 145 -5.49 24.25 52.82
CA ARG A 145 -5.65 23.05 51.99
C ARG A 145 -5.74 23.37 50.50
N GLN A 146 -6.44 24.45 50.11
CA GLN A 146 -6.51 24.90 48.72
C GLN A 146 -5.18 25.45 48.23
N TYR A 147 -4.46 26.20 49.07
CA TYR A 147 -3.11 26.66 48.77
C TYR A 147 -2.14 25.49 48.56
N ALA A 148 -2.24 24.44 49.40
CA ALA A 148 -1.49 23.20 49.19
C ALA A 148 -1.82 22.49 47.87
N LEU A 149 -3.06 22.60 47.36
CA LEU A 149 -3.42 22.07 46.04
C LEU A 149 -2.82 22.91 44.91
N ILE A 150 -2.82 24.25 45.03
CA ILE A 150 -2.14 25.16 44.08
C ILE A 150 -0.65 24.81 44.00
N LEU A 151 0.02 24.70 45.16
CA LEU A 151 1.43 24.32 45.22
C LEU A 151 1.69 22.94 44.63
N ARG A 152 0.81 21.95 44.90
CA ARG A 152 0.95 20.60 44.34
C ARG A 152 0.83 20.61 42.81
N ILE A 153 -0.08 21.40 42.24
CA ILE A 153 -0.20 21.55 40.79
C ILE A 153 1.08 22.19 40.23
N MET A 154 1.60 23.25 40.86
CA MET A 154 2.82 23.92 40.40
C MET A 154 4.07 23.04 40.47
N SER A 155 4.22 22.29 41.57
CA SER A 155 5.40 21.44 41.78
C SER A 155 5.35 20.14 40.98
N ASN A 156 4.15 19.66 40.66
CA ASN A 156 3.95 18.38 40.03
C ASN A 156 2.79 18.46 39.02
N ALA A 157 3.15 18.78 37.78
CA ALA A 157 2.26 18.92 36.64
C ALA A 157 1.75 17.55 36.13
N SER A 158 1.09 16.79 36.99
CA SER A 158 0.66 15.42 36.70
C SER A 158 -0.83 15.19 36.90
N LEU A 159 -1.32 14.09 36.33
CA LEU A 159 -2.68 13.58 36.54
C LEU A 159 -2.99 13.33 38.03
N SER A 160 -1.98 13.06 38.86
CA SER A 160 -2.13 12.91 40.31
C SER A 160 -2.56 14.21 41.00
N ALA A 161 -2.05 15.36 40.53
CA ALA A 161 -2.45 16.67 41.03
C ALA A 161 -3.90 16.99 40.64
N LEU A 162 -4.30 16.67 39.41
CA LEU A 162 -5.71 16.78 38.96
C LEU A 162 -6.63 15.89 39.78
N TRP A 163 -6.27 14.63 40.00
CA TRP A 163 -7.04 13.70 40.82
C TRP A 163 -7.24 14.23 42.25
N SER A 164 -6.23 14.89 42.81
CA SER A 164 -6.33 15.52 44.13
C SER A 164 -7.33 16.69 44.17
N CYS A 165 -7.47 17.41 43.06
CA CYS A 165 -8.46 18.50 42.94
C CYS A 165 -9.87 17.95 42.70
N ILE A 166 -10.00 16.94 41.86
CA ILE A 166 -11.24 16.19 41.62
C ILE A 166 -11.77 15.62 42.94
N THR A 167 -10.93 14.88 43.68
CA THR A 167 -11.30 14.33 44.99
C THR A 167 -11.66 15.43 45.98
N TYR A 168 -10.96 16.57 45.97
CA TYR A 168 -11.31 17.73 46.81
C TYR A 168 -12.75 18.22 46.53
N VAL A 169 -13.12 18.38 45.26
CA VAL A 169 -14.47 18.82 44.84
C VAL A 169 -15.54 17.77 45.20
N PHE A 170 -15.31 16.49 44.89
CA PHE A 170 -16.31 15.44 45.11
C PHE A 170 -16.52 15.09 46.60
N THR A 171 -15.49 15.19 47.44
CA THR A 171 -15.61 14.99 48.90
C THR A 171 -16.11 16.23 49.65
N SER A 172 -16.30 17.36 48.96
CA SER A 172 -16.66 18.66 49.57
C SER A 172 -18.12 18.78 49.99
N LYS A 173 -19.04 17.92 49.49
CA LYS A 173 -20.49 18.18 49.50
C LYS A 173 -21.17 18.33 50.88
N ARG A 174 -20.48 18.16 52.02
CA ARG A 174 -21.07 18.43 53.36
C ARG A 174 -20.17 19.12 54.41
N LYS A 175 -18.86 19.33 54.18
CA LYS A 175 -17.93 19.82 55.24
C LYS A 175 -16.78 20.74 54.82
N ARG A 176 -16.63 21.16 53.55
CA ARG A 176 -15.46 21.92 53.08
C ARG A 176 -15.83 23.22 52.35
N ALA A 177 -14.92 24.19 52.37
CA ALA A 177 -15.05 25.47 51.66
C ALA A 177 -15.06 25.28 50.13
N PRO A 178 -15.85 26.07 49.39
CA PRO A 178 -15.90 26.02 47.92
C PRO A 178 -14.56 26.42 47.30
N MET A 179 -14.28 25.91 46.10
CA MET A 179 -13.00 26.10 45.42
C MET A 179 -12.82 27.56 44.98
N THR A 180 -11.71 28.19 45.37
CA THR A 180 -11.41 29.58 45.05
C THR A 180 -11.07 29.76 43.56
N GLN A 181 -11.34 30.95 43.02
CA GLN A 181 -11.07 31.30 41.62
C GLN A 181 -9.65 30.92 41.12
N PRO A 182 -8.54 31.24 41.84
CA PRO A 182 -7.19 30.84 41.42
C PRO A 182 -7.03 29.33 41.28
N LEU A 183 -7.53 28.55 42.23
CA LEU A 183 -7.45 27.08 42.19
C LEU A 183 -8.32 26.51 41.05
N THR A 184 -9.51 27.08 40.82
CA THR A 184 -10.41 26.69 39.73
C THR A 184 -9.78 26.93 38.37
N PHE A 185 -9.24 28.12 38.12
CA PHE A 185 -8.55 28.44 36.87
C PHE A 185 -7.37 27.49 36.61
N MET A 186 -6.54 27.28 37.64
CA MET A 186 -5.36 26.42 37.52
C MET A 186 -5.72 24.95 37.24
N THR A 187 -6.75 24.44 37.91
CA THR A 187 -7.25 23.06 37.70
C THR A 187 -7.78 22.88 36.28
N TRP A 188 -8.55 23.84 35.76
CA TRP A 188 -9.06 23.79 34.39
C TRP A 188 -7.95 23.85 33.34
N MET A 189 -6.94 24.70 33.52
CA MET A 189 -5.81 24.79 32.60
C MET A 189 -4.98 23.51 32.60
N LEU A 190 -4.71 22.92 33.76
CA LEU A 190 -4.02 21.63 33.85
C LEU A 190 -4.85 20.50 33.21
N ALA A 191 -6.17 20.49 33.41
CA ALA A 191 -7.06 19.50 32.81
C ALA A 191 -7.07 19.60 31.29
N LEU A 192 -7.17 20.82 30.75
CA LEU A 192 -7.13 21.07 29.31
C LEU A 192 -5.78 20.69 28.71
N ALA A 193 -4.65 21.09 29.32
CA ALA A 193 -3.32 20.73 28.85
C ALA A 193 -3.09 19.20 28.87
N SER A 194 -3.58 18.52 29.91
CA SER A 194 -3.52 17.06 30.03
C SER A 194 -4.37 16.37 28.96
N LEU A 195 -5.59 16.86 28.72
CA LEU A 195 -6.48 16.33 27.68
C LEU A 195 -5.87 16.47 26.29
N LEU A 196 -5.31 17.64 25.96
CA LEU A 196 -4.64 17.88 24.68
C LEU A 196 -3.41 16.97 24.53
N SER A 197 -2.65 16.75 25.59
CA SER A 197 -1.49 15.84 25.54
C SER A 197 -1.89 14.38 25.32
N ILE A 198 -2.98 13.93 25.95
CA ILE A 198 -3.57 12.61 25.70
C ILE A 198 -4.07 12.51 24.25
N LEU A 199 -4.65 13.58 23.71
CA LEU A 199 -5.10 13.62 22.32
C LEU A 199 -3.94 13.50 21.32
N VAL A 200 -2.82 14.21 21.57
CA VAL A 200 -1.60 14.06 20.76
C VAL A 200 -1.10 12.61 20.82
N PHE A 201 -1.01 12.02 22.02
CA PHE A 201 -0.62 10.62 22.18
C PHE A 201 -1.55 9.63 21.45
N ALA A 202 -2.86 9.82 21.56
CA ALA A 202 -3.85 8.95 20.92
C ALA A 202 -3.82 9.04 19.39
N THR A 203 -3.67 10.25 18.84
CA THR A 203 -3.60 10.48 17.39
C THR A 203 -2.28 9.99 16.78
N ASP A 204 -1.17 10.16 17.49
CA ASP A 204 0.14 9.59 17.13
C ASP A 204 0.07 8.05 17.11
N THR A 205 -0.49 7.45 18.16
CA THR A 205 -0.73 5.99 18.23
C THR A 205 -1.59 5.52 17.06
N TRP A 206 -2.67 6.26 16.74
CA TRP A 206 -3.51 5.95 15.59
C TRP A 206 -2.72 5.99 14.28
N LEU A 207 -1.89 7.02 14.07
CA LEU A 207 -1.02 7.16 12.89
C LEU A 207 -0.04 5.97 12.79
N HIS A 208 0.58 5.55 13.90
CA HIS A 208 1.46 4.37 13.97
C HIS A 208 0.76 3.08 13.52
N PHE A 209 -0.48 2.85 13.94
CA PHE A 209 -1.22 1.63 13.59
C PHE A 209 -1.60 1.54 12.12
N VAL A 210 -1.93 2.69 11.51
CA VAL A 210 -2.46 2.71 10.13
C VAL A 210 -1.38 2.92 9.06
N THR A 211 -0.24 3.50 9.43
CA THR A 211 0.85 3.78 8.49
C THR A 211 1.62 2.50 8.22
N LYS A 212 1.70 2.09 6.95
CA LYS A 212 2.37 0.85 6.52
C LYS A 212 3.14 1.06 5.23
N THR A 213 4.18 0.27 5.01
CA THR A 213 4.86 0.20 3.72
C THR A 213 4.09 -0.74 2.80
N VAL A 214 3.76 -0.29 1.59
CA VAL A 214 3.03 -1.08 0.58
C VAL A 214 3.78 -1.08 -0.76
N PRO A 215 3.70 -2.16 -1.55
CA PRO A 215 4.12 -2.12 -2.94
C PRO A 215 3.20 -1.17 -3.70
N PHE A 216 3.80 -0.23 -4.42
CA PHE A 216 3.10 0.77 -5.21
C PHE A 216 3.61 0.71 -6.63
N THR A 217 2.68 0.42 -7.53
CA THR A 217 2.94 0.27 -8.95
C THR A 217 2.71 1.59 -9.65
N GLN A 218 3.71 2.05 -10.40
CA GLN A 218 3.62 3.20 -11.28
C GLN A 218 3.72 2.76 -12.74
N PHE A 219 3.07 3.56 -13.59
CA PHE A 219 3.04 3.37 -15.03
C PHE A 219 3.72 4.56 -15.70
N SER A 220 4.56 4.28 -16.69
CA SER A 220 5.17 5.31 -17.53
C SER A 220 5.11 4.89 -19.01
N PRO A 221 4.75 5.81 -19.93
CA PRO A 221 4.88 5.57 -21.36
C PRO A 221 6.27 5.10 -21.74
N THR A 222 6.31 4.09 -22.62
CA THR A 222 7.55 3.59 -23.22
C THR A 222 7.27 3.20 -24.66
N THR A 223 8.31 3.17 -25.48
CA THR A 223 8.27 2.50 -26.78
C THR A 223 8.65 1.04 -26.59
N PHE A 224 8.14 0.16 -27.47
CA PHE A 224 8.51 -1.24 -27.47
C PHE A 224 8.46 -1.81 -28.88
N ASP A 225 9.64 -1.97 -29.50
CA ASP A 225 9.76 -2.15 -30.96
C ASP A 225 9.57 -3.60 -31.44
N SER A 226 9.43 -4.56 -30.54
CA SER A 226 9.45 -5.99 -30.87
C SER A 226 8.23 -6.76 -30.37
N ALA A 227 7.10 -6.07 -30.15
CA ALA A 227 5.89 -6.68 -29.59
C ALA A 227 4.95 -7.26 -30.67
N SER A 228 4.85 -6.57 -31.80
CA SER A 228 3.98 -6.90 -32.92
C SER A 228 4.73 -7.72 -33.97
N PHE A 229 3.99 -8.39 -34.84
CA PHE A 229 4.54 -9.13 -35.97
C PHE A 229 3.82 -8.74 -37.26
N ARG A 230 4.61 -8.56 -38.32
CA ARG A 230 4.12 -8.26 -39.67
C ARG A 230 4.85 -9.14 -40.68
N PHE A 231 4.30 -9.28 -41.88
CA PHE A 231 5.03 -9.94 -42.95
C PHE A 231 6.18 -9.07 -43.47
N ASN A 232 7.26 -9.71 -43.93
CA ASN A 232 8.32 -9.06 -44.67
C ASN A 232 7.79 -8.49 -46.01
N GLU A 233 8.53 -7.57 -46.63
CA GLU A 233 8.08 -6.88 -47.84
C GLU A 233 7.82 -7.84 -49.01
N ASN A 234 8.61 -8.91 -49.13
CA ASN A 234 8.44 -9.96 -50.15
C ASN A 234 7.19 -10.82 -49.92
N CYS A 235 6.62 -10.78 -48.72
CA CYS A 235 5.43 -11.49 -48.29
C CYS A 235 4.21 -10.55 -48.22
N THR A 236 4.17 -9.53 -49.06
CA THR A 236 3.01 -8.65 -49.22
C THR A 236 2.44 -8.81 -50.64
N ASN A 237 1.12 -8.90 -50.78
CA ASN A 237 0.41 -9.03 -52.07
C ASN A 237 0.59 -10.36 -52.83
N ILE A 238 0.60 -11.47 -52.10
CA ILE A 238 0.67 -12.83 -52.67
C ILE A 238 -0.70 -13.22 -53.26
N ASN A 239 -0.77 -13.43 -54.57
CA ASN A 239 -2.01 -13.75 -55.29
C ASN A 239 -2.16 -15.24 -55.64
N THR A 240 -1.14 -16.06 -55.44
CA THR A 240 -1.22 -17.51 -55.60
C THR A 240 -0.54 -18.21 -54.43
N THR A 241 -1.06 -19.39 -54.08
CA THR A 241 -0.54 -20.16 -52.95
C THR A 241 0.87 -20.72 -53.19
N PHE A 242 1.23 -21.00 -54.44
CA PHE A 242 2.57 -21.42 -54.85
C PHE A 242 3.32 -20.24 -55.46
N THR A 243 3.78 -19.32 -54.61
CA THR A 243 4.60 -18.16 -55.01
C THR A 243 6.00 -18.25 -54.40
N GLY A 244 7.02 -18.26 -55.25
CA GLY A 244 8.42 -18.22 -54.81
C GLY A 244 8.82 -16.84 -54.27
N GLY A 245 9.75 -16.81 -53.32
CA GLY A 245 10.39 -15.57 -52.83
C GLY A 245 9.83 -14.98 -51.54
N CYS A 246 8.66 -15.45 -51.06
CA CYS A 246 8.15 -15.14 -49.72
C CYS A 246 8.59 -16.21 -48.71
N THR A 247 7.91 -17.37 -48.67
CA THR A 247 8.27 -18.52 -47.83
C THR A 247 8.74 -19.72 -48.64
N LEU A 248 8.43 -19.77 -49.93
CA LEU A 248 8.70 -20.93 -50.78
C LEU A 248 9.91 -20.69 -51.69
N ASN A 249 10.76 -21.71 -51.81
CA ASN A 249 11.76 -21.82 -52.86
C ASN A 249 11.56 -23.13 -53.61
N SER A 250 11.35 -23.05 -54.93
CA SER A 250 11.16 -24.23 -55.78
C SER A 250 12.50 -24.67 -56.37
N ALA A 251 12.87 -25.92 -56.14
CA ALA A 251 13.99 -26.59 -56.78
C ALA A 251 13.49 -27.68 -57.74
N ALA A 252 14.39 -28.21 -58.58
CA ALA A 252 14.04 -29.15 -59.65
C ALA A 252 13.30 -30.42 -59.19
N ALA A 253 13.48 -30.85 -57.94
CA ALA A 253 12.87 -32.07 -57.40
C ALA A 253 12.03 -31.85 -56.13
N ASN A 254 12.04 -30.65 -55.53
CA ASN A 254 11.35 -30.41 -54.27
C ASN A 254 11.10 -28.91 -54.00
N THR A 255 10.21 -28.61 -53.06
CA THR A 255 9.95 -27.25 -52.55
C THR A 255 10.47 -27.14 -51.13
N PHE A 256 11.19 -26.07 -50.84
CA PHE A 256 11.79 -25.86 -49.53
C PHE A 256 11.39 -24.50 -48.95
N LEU A 257 11.45 -24.40 -47.63
CA LEU A 257 11.19 -23.16 -46.91
C LEU A 257 12.38 -22.18 -47.07
N ILE A 258 12.10 -20.94 -47.46
CA ILE A 258 13.06 -19.84 -47.41
C ILE A 258 13.23 -19.43 -45.94
N ASN A 259 14.48 -19.26 -45.50
CA ASN A 259 14.80 -18.89 -44.11
C ASN A 259 14.10 -19.83 -43.12
N SER A 260 14.45 -21.11 -43.16
CA SER A 260 13.73 -22.14 -42.41
C SER A 260 13.87 -22.04 -40.89
N GLU A 261 14.95 -21.43 -40.40
CA GLU A 261 15.28 -21.34 -38.98
C GLU A 261 14.16 -20.70 -38.13
N PRO A 262 13.68 -19.47 -38.41
CA PRO A 262 12.56 -18.88 -37.67
C PRO A 262 11.29 -19.74 -37.60
N SER A 263 10.93 -20.44 -38.68
CA SER A 263 9.77 -21.33 -38.67
C SER A 263 10.00 -22.57 -37.82
N LEU A 264 11.17 -23.19 -37.93
CA LEU A 264 11.55 -24.34 -37.12
C LEU A 264 11.65 -23.97 -35.63
N GLU A 265 12.17 -22.78 -35.31
CA GLU A 265 12.23 -22.28 -33.94
C GLU A 265 10.84 -22.05 -33.33
N LEU A 266 9.88 -21.54 -34.12
CA LEU A 266 8.50 -21.38 -33.69
C LEU A 266 7.78 -22.72 -33.52
N LEU A 267 7.94 -23.64 -34.47
CA LEU A 267 7.39 -25.00 -34.39
C LEU A 267 7.94 -25.78 -33.19
N ALA A 268 9.25 -25.67 -32.95
CA ALA A 268 9.91 -26.29 -31.80
C ALA A 268 9.74 -25.50 -30.48
N ASN A 269 9.12 -24.32 -30.50
CA ASN A 269 8.92 -23.44 -29.34
C ASN A 269 10.25 -23.04 -28.64
N VAL A 270 11.32 -22.84 -29.41
CA VAL A 270 12.66 -22.45 -28.93
C VAL A 270 13.07 -21.03 -29.31
N SER A 271 12.29 -20.33 -30.13
CA SER A 271 12.56 -18.93 -30.49
C SER A 271 12.71 -18.05 -29.24
N SER A 272 13.67 -17.13 -29.30
CA SER A 272 13.96 -16.17 -28.24
C SER A 272 13.02 -14.96 -28.25
N THR A 273 12.36 -14.70 -29.39
CA THR A 273 11.62 -13.46 -29.63
C THR A 273 10.11 -13.68 -29.63
N ASN A 274 9.64 -14.71 -30.30
CA ASN A 274 8.22 -14.98 -30.54
C ASN A 274 7.88 -16.44 -30.26
N MET A 275 6.60 -16.72 -30.10
CA MET A 275 6.09 -18.07 -29.89
C MET A 275 4.66 -18.18 -30.38
N VAL A 276 4.27 -19.37 -30.82
CA VAL A 276 2.85 -19.65 -31.08
C VAL A 276 2.15 -19.88 -29.75
N GLN A 277 1.21 -19.01 -29.43
CA GLN A 277 0.38 -19.07 -28.23
C GLN A 277 -1.03 -19.56 -28.59
N GLN A 278 -1.71 -20.13 -27.61
CA GLN A 278 -3.11 -20.53 -27.73
C GLN A 278 -3.95 -19.76 -26.73
N VAL A 279 -5.15 -19.35 -27.14
CA VAL A 279 -6.13 -18.72 -26.27
C VAL A 279 -7.53 -19.17 -26.66
N ALA A 280 -8.40 -19.32 -25.66
CA ALA A 280 -9.81 -19.58 -25.88
C ALA A 280 -10.63 -18.30 -25.68
N ASP A 281 -11.65 -18.09 -26.51
CA ASP A 281 -12.65 -17.05 -26.26
C ASP A 281 -13.66 -17.46 -25.18
N SER A 282 -14.58 -16.56 -24.84
CA SER A 282 -15.63 -16.82 -23.85
C SER A 282 -16.58 -17.95 -24.22
N THR A 283 -16.59 -18.39 -25.48
CA THR A 283 -17.40 -19.52 -25.96
C THR A 283 -16.65 -20.85 -25.89
N GLY A 284 -15.38 -20.83 -25.47
CA GLY A 284 -14.50 -22.00 -25.41
C GLY A 284 -13.82 -22.31 -26.74
N LYS A 285 -13.95 -21.46 -27.76
CA LYS A 285 -13.31 -21.70 -29.06
C LYS A 285 -11.84 -21.32 -29.00
N SER A 286 -10.98 -22.24 -29.42
CA SER A 286 -9.52 -22.10 -29.40
C SER A 286 -8.98 -21.39 -30.65
N TYR A 287 -7.97 -20.54 -30.42
CA TYR A 287 -7.23 -19.80 -31.44
C TYR A 287 -5.74 -19.98 -31.20
N ALA A 288 -4.98 -20.17 -32.27
CA ALA A 288 -3.52 -20.08 -32.25
C ALA A 288 -3.08 -18.75 -32.86
N PHE A 289 -2.10 -18.08 -32.27
CA PHE A 289 -1.55 -16.85 -32.82
C PHE A 289 -0.06 -16.71 -32.50
N VAL A 290 0.66 -15.95 -33.32
CA VAL A 290 2.07 -15.64 -33.04
C VAL A 290 2.13 -14.46 -32.07
N GLY A 291 2.65 -14.67 -30.88
CA GLY A 291 2.81 -13.63 -29.88
C GLY A 291 4.27 -13.50 -29.45
N LEU A 292 4.58 -12.41 -28.75
CA LEU A 292 5.88 -12.21 -28.13
C LEU A 292 6.14 -13.27 -27.05
N ARG A 293 7.37 -13.77 -26.98
CA ARG A 293 7.80 -14.66 -25.90
C ARG A 293 7.99 -13.87 -24.60
N GLN A 294 7.41 -14.36 -23.52
CA GLN A 294 7.61 -13.75 -22.21
C GLN A 294 9.00 -14.08 -21.67
N THR A 295 9.74 -13.04 -21.29
CA THR A 295 11.10 -13.08 -20.74
C THR A 295 11.20 -12.17 -19.52
N SER A 296 12.32 -12.24 -18.79
CA SER A 296 12.58 -11.29 -17.69
C SER A 296 12.72 -9.85 -18.18
N GLN A 297 13.10 -9.63 -19.45
CA GLN A 297 13.29 -8.30 -20.02
C GLN A 297 11.96 -7.57 -20.29
N ASN A 298 10.91 -8.31 -20.64
CA ASN A 298 9.57 -7.76 -20.94
C ASN A 298 8.54 -8.08 -19.84
N ALA A 299 8.97 -8.60 -18.68
CA ALA A 299 8.12 -8.90 -17.52
C ALA A 299 7.34 -7.70 -16.99
N ASN A 300 7.95 -6.51 -17.10
CA ASN A 300 7.39 -5.26 -16.58
C ASN A 300 6.75 -4.39 -17.67
N LEU A 301 6.59 -4.90 -18.88
CA LEU A 301 5.96 -4.17 -19.98
C LEU A 301 4.51 -4.60 -20.12
N ASP A 302 3.62 -3.62 -20.13
CA ASP A 302 2.25 -3.81 -20.60
C ASP A 302 2.15 -3.20 -21.98
N TYR A 303 1.57 -3.93 -22.93
CA TYR A 303 1.55 -3.50 -24.32
C TYR A 303 0.34 -4.06 -25.07
N THR A 304 -0.06 -3.34 -26.12
CA THR A 304 -1.00 -3.82 -27.13
C THR A 304 -0.26 -3.97 -28.45
N ALA A 305 -0.42 -5.13 -29.08
CA ALA A 305 0.32 -5.53 -30.27
C ALA A 305 -0.58 -6.20 -31.30
N THR A 306 -0.13 -6.17 -32.56
CA THR A 306 -0.79 -6.83 -33.69
C THR A 306 0.04 -7.99 -34.22
N SER A 307 -0.62 -9.02 -34.73
CA SER A 307 0.01 -10.22 -35.28
C SER A 307 -0.97 -10.98 -36.17
N PHE A 308 -0.67 -12.24 -36.45
CA PHE A 308 -1.52 -13.16 -37.19
C PHE A 308 -1.92 -14.35 -36.31
N GLY A 309 -3.12 -14.86 -36.56
CA GLY A 309 -3.64 -16.06 -35.93
C GLY A 309 -4.35 -16.98 -36.91
N ALA A 310 -4.67 -18.18 -36.43
CA ALA A 310 -5.48 -19.15 -37.12
C ALA A 310 -6.43 -19.86 -36.16
N SER A 311 -7.58 -20.25 -36.71
CA SER A 311 -8.54 -21.11 -36.04
C SER A 311 -9.12 -22.07 -37.06
N SER A 312 -8.88 -23.36 -36.82
CA SER A 312 -9.35 -24.44 -37.67
C SER A 312 -10.55 -25.13 -37.03
N HIS A 313 -11.39 -25.70 -37.86
CA HIS A 313 -12.50 -26.56 -37.46
C HIS A 313 -12.55 -27.76 -38.37
N CYS A 314 -12.61 -28.96 -37.79
CA CYS A 314 -12.61 -30.22 -38.51
C CYS A 314 -13.82 -31.07 -38.16
N GLN A 315 -14.33 -31.78 -39.15
CA GLN A 315 -15.43 -32.73 -39.02
C GLN A 315 -14.98 -34.10 -39.52
N VAL A 316 -15.44 -35.15 -38.86
CA VAL A 316 -15.07 -36.51 -39.25
C VAL A 316 -15.87 -36.92 -40.48
N VAL A 317 -15.15 -37.38 -41.51
CA VAL A 317 -15.70 -37.79 -42.81
C VAL A 317 -15.18 -39.17 -43.24
N THR A 318 -14.69 -39.97 -42.29
CA THR A 318 -14.09 -41.30 -42.54
C THR A 318 -14.97 -42.18 -43.41
N LYS A 319 -16.26 -42.34 -43.09
CA LYS A 319 -17.18 -43.19 -43.87
C LYS A 319 -17.46 -42.69 -45.28
N HIS A 320 -17.30 -41.40 -45.50
CA HIS A 320 -17.47 -40.78 -46.81
C HIS A 320 -16.22 -40.92 -47.68
N CYS A 321 -15.07 -41.26 -47.09
CA CYS A 321 -13.78 -41.31 -47.77
C CYS A 321 -13.16 -42.71 -47.83
N ILE A 322 -13.32 -43.53 -46.79
CA ILE A 322 -12.66 -44.81 -46.63
C ILE A 322 -13.72 -45.90 -46.60
N ASN A 323 -13.66 -46.79 -47.59
CA ASN A 323 -14.47 -48.00 -47.65
C ASN A 323 -13.62 -49.19 -47.18
N GLU A 324 -14.18 -50.07 -46.35
CA GLU A 324 -13.51 -51.28 -45.86
C GLU A 324 -13.02 -52.18 -47.00
N ASN A 325 -13.74 -52.23 -48.12
CA ASN A 325 -13.33 -52.97 -49.32
C ASN A 325 -12.09 -52.36 -50.01
N GLY A 326 -11.74 -51.11 -49.69
CA GLY A 326 -10.56 -50.41 -50.18
C GLY A 326 -9.30 -50.67 -49.36
N ILE A 327 -9.40 -51.44 -48.26
CA ILE A 327 -8.29 -51.75 -47.37
C ILE A 327 -7.65 -53.07 -47.83
N SER A 328 -6.40 -53.02 -48.31
CA SER A 328 -5.72 -54.20 -48.86
C SER A 328 -4.22 -54.20 -48.56
N GLY A 329 -3.75 -55.28 -47.94
CA GLY A 329 -2.34 -55.46 -47.59
C GLY A 329 -1.78 -54.27 -46.79
N PRO A 330 -0.68 -53.64 -47.23
CA PRO A 330 -0.03 -52.54 -46.51
C PRO A 330 -0.66 -51.16 -46.76
N GLN A 331 -1.82 -51.05 -47.40
CA GLN A 331 -2.40 -49.75 -47.78
C GLN A 331 -3.94 -49.72 -47.73
N ALA A 332 -4.49 -48.52 -47.57
CA ALA A 332 -5.92 -48.24 -47.73
C ALA A 332 -6.12 -47.25 -48.88
N SER A 333 -7.01 -47.60 -49.81
CA SER A 333 -7.48 -46.68 -50.84
C SER A 333 -8.60 -45.83 -50.27
N TYR A 334 -8.57 -44.52 -50.52
CA TYR A 334 -9.61 -43.59 -50.11
C TYR A 334 -10.15 -42.83 -51.32
N LYS A 335 -11.46 -42.58 -51.33
CA LYS A 335 -12.18 -41.76 -52.29
C LYS A 335 -13.38 -41.09 -51.62
N GLY A 336 -13.32 -39.77 -51.47
CA GLY A 336 -14.42 -38.96 -50.93
C GLY A 336 -15.60 -38.87 -51.89
N ASP A 337 -16.83 -38.96 -51.40
CA ASP A 337 -18.06 -38.76 -52.18
C ASP A 337 -18.43 -37.27 -52.39
N PHE A 338 -17.75 -36.36 -51.69
CA PHE A 338 -18.05 -34.92 -51.64
C PHE A 338 -17.03 -34.01 -52.36
N GLY A 339 -15.98 -34.54 -52.99
CA GLY A 339 -14.95 -33.72 -53.63
C GLY A 339 -13.84 -34.47 -54.35
N ALA A 340 -12.82 -33.74 -54.79
CA ALA A 340 -11.61 -34.26 -55.43
C ALA A 340 -10.62 -34.88 -54.40
N VAL A 341 -11.15 -35.73 -53.51
CA VAL A 341 -10.40 -36.44 -52.46
C VAL A 341 -10.21 -37.88 -52.92
N GLN A 342 -9.01 -38.27 -53.35
CA GLN A 342 -8.73 -39.65 -53.69
C GLN A 342 -7.24 -39.97 -53.60
N GLY A 343 -6.91 -41.21 -53.25
CA GLY A 343 -5.53 -41.66 -53.20
C GLY A 343 -5.37 -42.96 -52.43
N VAL A 344 -4.14 -43.21 -51.99
CA VAL A 344 -3.76 -44.34 -51.15
C VAL A 344 -2.97 -43.85 -49.95
N ILE A 345 -3.17 -44.47 -48.80
CA ILE A 345 -2.41 -44.19 -47.58
C ILE A 345 -1.83 -45.50 -47.03
N PRO A 346 -0.56 -45.55 -46.60
CA PRO A 346 0.00 -46.75 -46.01
C PRO A 346 -0.66 -47.06 -44.66
N THR A 347 -0.92 -48.34 -44.41
CA THR A 347 -1.50 -48.89 -43.17
C THR A 347 -0.51 -49.78 -42.44
N THR A 348 0.78 -49.51 -42.62
CA THR A 348 1.90 -50.25 -42.03
C THR A 348 2.33 -49.62 -40.71
N GLN A 349 3.51 -49.97 -40.18
CA GLN A 349 4.00 -49.53 -38.87
C GLN A 349 4.35 -48.03 -38.77
N VAL A 350 4.35 -47.31 -39.89
CA VAL A 350 4.71 -45.89 -39.94
C VAL A 350 3.45 -45.06 -39.97
N ASP A 351 3.35 -44.10 -39.05
CA ASP A 351 2.29 -43.10 -39.07
C ASP A 351 2.36 -42.33 -40.40
N ALA A 352 1.20 -42.09 -41.01
CA ALA A 352 1.10 -41.38 -42.27
C ALA A 352 -0.09 -40.43 -42.27
N MET A 353 0.07 -39.30 -42.96
CA MET A 353 -0.98 -38.32 -43.17
C MET A 353 -0.89 -37.82 -44.61
N VAL A 354 -2.04 -37.66 -45.24
CA VAL A 354 -2.16 -36.98 -46.54
C VAL A 354 -3.09 -35.79 -46.38
N LEU A 355 -2.55 -34.60 -46.62
CA LEU A 355 -3.30 -33.35 -46.67
C LEU A 355 -3.66 -33.04 -48.13
N THR A 356 -4.93 -32.77 -48.40
CA THR A 356 -5.39 -32.33 -49.72
C THR A 356 -6.11 -31.00 -49.58
N TYR A 357 -5.59 -29.96 -50.22
CA TYR A 357 -6.12 -28.60 -50.14
C TYR A 357 -7.07 -28.31 -51.31
N PHE A 358 -8.15 -27.58 -51.04
CA PHE A 358 -9.16 -27.23 -52.05
C PHE A 358 -9.15 -25.75 -52.38
N THR A 359 -9.63 -25.45 -53.59
CA THR A 359 -9.77 -24.08 -54.10
C THR A 359 -10.91 -23.31 -53.45
N ASP A 360 -11.97 -24.00 -53.01
CA ASP A 360 -13.16 -23.42 -52.40
C ASP A 360 -13.91 -24.43 -51.50
N SER A 361 -15.03 -23.99 -50.93
CA SER A 361 -15.90 -24.81 -50.09
C SER A 361 -16.65 -25.92 -50.83
N SER A 362 -16.65 -25.93 -52.17
CA SER A 362 -17.27 -27.00 -52.96
C SER A 362 -16.39 -28.24 -53.06
N MET A 363 -15.09 -28.13 -52.75
CA MET A 363 -14.11 -29.21 -52.76
C MET A 363 -13.96 -29.91 -54.12
N LYS A 364 -14.48 -29.32 -55.21
CA LYS A 364 -14.46 -29.91 -56.56
C LYS A 364 -13.09 -29.89 -57.22
N ASN A 365 -12.22 -28.96 -56.82
CA ASN A 365 -10.90 -28.77 -57.39
C ASN A 365 -9.85 -28.66 -56.29
N ASN A 366 -8.81 -29.49 -56.39
CA ASN A 366 -7.67 -29.59 -55.49
C ASN A 366 -6.36 -29.02 -56.08
N VAL A 367 -6.42 -28.41 -57.27
CA VAL A 367 -5.28 -27.71 -57.90
C VAL A 367 -5.18 -26.31 -57.30
N SER A 368 -4.61 -26.21 -56.10
CA SER A 368 -4.51 -24.97 -55.33
C SER A 368 -3.35 -24.05 -55.73
N SER A 369 -2.36 -24.52 -56.51
CA SER A 369 -1.06 -23.86 -56.69
C SER A 369 -1.09 -22.54 -57.45
N LEU A 370 -1.96 -22.41 -58.44
CA LEU A 370 -2.05 -21.24 -59.32
C LEU A 370 -3.27 -20.36 -59.02
N VAL A 371 -3.95 -20.59 -57.89
CA VAL A 371 -5.14 -19.82 -57.50
C VAL A 371 -4.89 -19.01 -56.23
N SER A 372 -5.60 -17.89 -56.12
CA SER A 372 -5.74 -17.20 -54.84
C SER A 372 -6.82 -17.88 -54.02
N LEU A 373 -6.48 -18.33 -52.82
CA LEU A 373 -7.46 -18.92 -51.92
C LEU A 373 -8.26 -17.86 -51.17
N PRO A 374 -9.58 -18.09 -50.99
CA PRO A 374 -10.39 -17.30 -50.08
C PRO A 374 -10.06 -17.65 -48.62
N ASN A 375 -10.53 -16.79 -47.70
CA ASN A 375 -10.49 -17.05 -46.27
C ASN A 375 -11.93 -17.30 -45.76
N PRO A 376 -12.25 -18.45 -45.17
CA PRO A 376 -11.37 -19.59 -44.85
C PRO A 376 -10.93 -20.41 -46.07
N TYR A 377 -9.83 -21.15 -45.91
CA TYR A 377 -9.44 -22.23 -46.83
C TYR A 377 -9.87 -23.59 -46.30
N TYR A 378 -9.94 -24.57 -47.20
CA TYR A 378 -10.49 -25.91 -46.91
C TYR A 378 -9.49 -26.99 -47.28
N PHE A 379 -9.42 -28.05 -46.48
CA PHE A 379 -8.57 -29.20 -46.75
C PHE A 379 -9.12 -30.47 -46.12
N THR A 380 -8.72 -31.63 -46.64
CA THR A 380 -8.95 -32.92 -45.99
C THR A 380 -7.64 -33.46 -45.46
N ALA A 381 -7.71 -34.10 -44.29
CA ALA A 381 -6.62 -34.90 -43.73
C ALA A 381 -7.05 -36.37 -43.69
N VAL A 382 -6.34 -37.24 -44.43
CA VAL A 382 -6.49 -38.69 -44.30
C VAL A 382 -5.31 -39.18 -43.47
N VAL A 383 -5.60 -39.85 -42.36
CA VAL A 383 -4.60 -40.19 -41.34
C VAL A 383 -4.61 -41.68 -41.06
N SER A 384 -3.42 -42.25 -40.93
CA SER A 384 -3.14 -43.63 -40.53
C SER A 384 -2.11 -43.58 -39.41
N VAL A 385 -2.52 -43.99 -38.19
CA VAL A 385 -1.61 -44.03 -37.04
C VAL A 385 -1.43 -45.45 -36.52
N ASN A 386 -0.35 -45.66 -35.77
CA ASN A 386 0.08 -46.94 -35.24
C ASN A 386 -1.05 -47.78 -34.64
N GLN A 387 -1.00 -49.08 -34.92
CA GLN A 387 -2.03 -50.05 -34.55
C GLN A 387 -2.36 -50.16 -33.06
N ASN A 388 -1.48 -49.70 -32.17
CA ASN A 388 -1.72 -49.71 -30.73
C ASN A 388 -2.45 -48.45 -30.22
N LEU A 389 -2.57 -47.41 -31.05
CA LEU A 389 -3.19 -46.13 -30.69
C LEU A 389 -4.69 -46.17 -30.94
N GLY A 390 -5.47 -45.67 -29.97
CA GLY A 390 -6.94 -45.68 -30.04
C GLY A 390 -7.61 -47.03 -29.75
N ARG A 391 -6.83 -48.07 -29.39
CA ARG A 391 -7.35 -49.42 -29.05
C ARG A 391 -7.43 -49.71 -27.54
N ASN A 392 -7.48 -48.69 -26.70
CA ASN A 392 -7.62 -48.89 -25.26
C ASN A 392 -9.04 -49.42 -24.97
N PRO A 393 -9.21 -50.64 -24.42
CA PRO A 393 -10.53 -51.23 -24.18
C PRO A 393 -11.33 -50.48 -23.11
N ASN A 394 -10.69 -49.59 -22.35
CA ASN A 394 -11.36 -48.72 -21.38
C ASN A 394 -11.84 -47.39 -22.00
N ARG A 395 -11.70 -47.20 -23.31
CA ARG A 395 -12.06 -45.97 -24.04
C ARG A 395 -12.92 -46.30 -25.25
N GLY A 396 -13.81 -45.37 -25.62
CA GLY A 396 -14.83 -45.59 -26.66
C GLY A 396 -14.36 -45.44 -28.11
N LEU A 397 -13.12 -44.99 -28.35
CA LEU A 397 -12.69 -44.58 -29.69
C LEU A 397 -12.68 -45.72 -30.71
N ILE A 398 -12.33 -46.94 -30.29
CA ILE A 398 -12.31 -48.12 -31.18
C ILE A 398 -13.73 -48.54 -31.63
N ASP A 399 -14.74 -48.22 -30.82
CA ASP A 399 -16.14 -48.51 -31.11
C ASP A 399 -16.82 -47.35 -31.87
N ASP A 400 -16.12 -46.23 -32.09
CA ASP A 400 -16.66 -45.09 -32.84
C ASP A 400 -16.80 -45.46 -34.32
N PRO A 401 -18.01 -45.35 -34.89
CA PRO A 401 -18.27 -45.73 -36.27
C PRO A 401 -17.43 -44.95 -37.30
N ASN A 402 -16.89 -43.79 -36.95
CA ASN A 402 -16.08 -42.98 -37.83
C ASN A 402 -14.57 -43.23 -37.67
N ILE A 403 -14.19 -44.28 -36.94
CA ILE A 403 -12.84 -44.83 -36.94
C ILE A 403 -12.87 -46.16 -37.69
N THR A 404 -11.89 -46.39 -38.56
CA THR A 404 -11.72 -47.70 -39.22
C THR A 404 -10.33 -48.26 -38.95
N SER A 405 -10.14 -49.54 -39.22
CA SER A 405 -8.86 -50.22 -39.01
C SER A 405 -8.24 -50.66 -40.32
N GLY A 406 -6.95 -50.38 -40.51
CA GLY A 406 -6.16 -51.00 -41.57
C GLY A 406 -6.06 -52.51 -41.38
N LEU A 407 -5.73 -53.26 -42.45
CA LEU A 407 -5.64 -54.72 -42.40
C LEU A 407 -4.61 -55.23 -41.37
N HIS A 408 -3.55 -54.47 -41.15
CA HIS A 408 -2.50 -54.75 -40.16
C HIS A 408 -2.71 -54.04 -38.82
N GLY A 409 -3.90 -53.46 -38.61
CA GLY A 409 -4.34 -52.93 -37.32
C GLY A 409 -4.17 -51.42 -37.14
N SER A 410 -3.63 -50.67 -38.10
CA SER A 410 -3.52 -49.20 -37.99
C SER A 410 -4.88 -48.55 -37.76
N THR A 411 -4.91 -47.44 -37.04
CA THR A 411 -6.14 -46.66 -36.81
C THR A 411 -6.26 -45.61 -37.93
N LEU A 412 -7.38 -45.66 -38.66
CA LEU A 412 -7.63 -44.88 -39.87
C LEU A 412 -8.83 -43.97 -39.70
N PHE A 413 -8.67 -42.71 -40.09
CA PHE A 413 -9.77 -41.75 -40.13
C PHE A 413 -9.51 -40.67 -41.19
N ALA A 414 -10.58 -40.02 -41.62
CA ALA A 414 -10.51 -38.88 -42.52
C ALA A 414 -11.25 -37.68 -41.92
N LEU A 415 -10.65 -36.50 -42.04
CA LEU A 415 -11.18 -35.24 -41.55
C LEU A 415 -11.40 -34.29 -42.73
N LEU A 416 -12.50 -33.54 -42.67
CA LEU A 416 -12.74 -32.37 -43.51
C LEU A 416 -12.60 -31.12 -42.65
N CYS A 417 -11.67 -30.27 -43.00
CA CYS A 417 -11.26 -29.12 -42.20
C CYS A 417 -11.44 -27.80 -42.96
N SER A 418 -11.72 -26.75 -42.21
CA SER A 418 -11.67 -25.37 -42.66
C SER A 418 -10.82 -24.54 -41.70
N THR A 419 -9.95 -23.70 -42.23
CA THR A 419 -9.07 -22.84 -41.43
C THR A 419 -9.30 -21.38 -41.77
N LYS A 420 -9.65 -20.61 -40.74
CA LYS A 420 -9.71 -19.15 -40.81
C LYS A 420 -8.36 -18.59 -40.43
N VAL A 421 -7.83 -17.71 -41.27
CA VAL A 421 -6.64 -16.91 -40.95
C VAL A 421 -7.08 -15.54 -40.45
N LEU A 422 -6.44 -15.03 -39.41
CA LEU A 422 -6.94 -13.90 -38.64
C LEU A 422 -5.87 -12.82 -38.51
N ASP A 423 -6.26 -11.57 -38.71
CA ASP A 423 -5.52 -10.41 -38.26
C ASP A 423 -5.81 -10.29 -36.77
N TRP A 424 -4.76 -10.39 -35.97
CA TRP A 424 -4.84 -10.59 -34.53
C TRP A 424 -4.36 -9.36 -33.80
N ARG A 425 -5.11 -8.91 -32.79
CA ARG A 425 -4.72 -7.80 -31.92
C ARG A 425 -4.89 -8.23 -30.47
N TYR A 426 -3.84 -8.09 -29.66
CA TYR A 426 -3.84 -8.58 -28.29
C TYR A 426 -3.20 -7.59 -27.33
N THR A 427 -3.68 -7.61 -26.08
CA THR A 427 -3.12 -6.82 -24.99
C THR A 427 -2.52 -7.77 -23.96
N SER A 428 -1.25 -7.57 -23.66
CA SER A 428 -0.53 -8.28 -22.62
C SER A 428 -0.34 -7.36 -21.41
N ILE A 429 -0.79 -7.83 -20.25
CA ILE A 429 -0.61 -7.16 -18.97
C ILE A 429 0.01 -8.16 -18.02
N ASN A 430 1.10 -7.78 -17.34
CA ASN A 430 1.80 -8.64 -16.39
C ASN A 430 2.35 -9.93 -17.02
N GLY A 431 2.71 -9.87 -18.30
CA GLY A 431 3.21 -11.02 -19.05
C GLY A 431 2.17 -12.06 -19.45
N SER A 432 0.88 -11.76 -19.31
CA SER A 432 -0.20 -12.62 -19.82
C SER A 432 -1.15 -11.84 -20.71
N VAL A 433 -1.69 -12.48 -21.74
CA VAL A 433 -2.73 -11.89 -22.59
C VAL A 433 -4.02 -11.74 -21.79
N THR A 434 -4.48 -10.50 -21.60
CA THR A 434 -5.70 -10.19 -20.84
C THR A 434 -6.90 -9.90 -21.73
N SER A 435 -6.66 -9.45 -22.95
CA SER A 435 -7.71 -9.20 -23.93
C SER A 435 -7.17 -9.36 -25.34
N PHE A 436 -8.05 -9.71 -26.27
CA PHE A 436 -7.72 -9.83 -27.68
C PHE A 436 -8.95 -9.56 -28.54
N SER A 437 -8.70 -9.22 -29.80
CA SER A 437 -9.70 -8.99 -30.84
C SER A 437 -9.12 -9.46 -32.17
N TYR A 438 -9.98 -9.89 -33.09
CA TYR A 438 -9.53 -10.42 -34.37
C TYR A 438 -10.51 -10.10 -35.50
N SER A 439 -9.99 -10.08 -36.72
CA SER A 439 -10.77 -10.01 -37.97
C SER A 439 -10.23 -11.02 -38.99
N PRO A 440 -11.05 -11.53 -39.93
CA PRO A 440 -10.54 -12.37 -41.01
C PRO A 440 -9.47 -11.63 -41.82
N SER A 441 -8.30 -12.25 -42.01
CA SER A 441 -7.25 -11.72 -42.88
C SER A 441 -7.65 -11.75 -44.35
N ASN A 442 -6.92 -10.98 -45.17
CA ASN A 442 -7.09 -10.98 -46.61
C ASN A 442 -6.56 -12.28 -47.28
N ALA A 443 -6.87 -12.44 -48.57
CA ALA A 443 -6.46 -13.60 -49.37
C ALA A 443 -4.93 -13.75 -49.48
N SER A 444 -4.17 -12.65 -49.49
CA SER A 444 -2.69 -12.69 -49.53
C SER A 444 -2.13 -13.39 -48.29
N THR A 445 -2.59 -13.01 -47.11
CA THR A 445 -2.21 -13.65 -45.85
C THR A 445 -2.62 -15.13 -45.83
N THR A 446 -3.81 -15.45 -46.34
CA THR A 446 -4.26 -16.84 -46.48
C THR A 446 -3.37 -17.66 -47.42
N ASN A 447 -2.98 -17.10 -48.57
CA ASN A 447 -2.08 -17.74 -49.52
C ASN A 447 -0.71 -18.03 -48.89
N ILE A 448 -0.18 -17.12 -48.08
CA ILE A 448 1.09 -17.32 -47.36
C ILE A 448 0.95 -18.46 -46.36
N VAL A 449 -0.07 -18.43 -45.49
CA VAL A 449 -0.24 -19.44 -44.44
C VAL A 449 -0.47 -20.84 -45.03
N MET A 450 -1.45 -20.97 -45.92
CA MET A 450 -1.75 -22.26 -46.54
C MET A 450 -0.60 -22.73 -47.43
N GLY A 451 -0.08 -21.86 -48.30
CA GLY A 451 0.98 -22.20 -49.24
C GLY A 451 2.27 -22.64 -48.55
N THR A 452 2.62 -22.02 -47.41
CA THR A 452 3.79 -22.42 -46.64
C THR A 452 3.66 -23.85 -46.14
N GLU A 453 2.56 -24.18 -45.45
CA GLU A 453 2.36 -25.55 -44.96
C GLU A 453 2.19 -26.55 -46.11
N GLY A 454 1.26 -26.27 -47.02
CA GLY A 454 0.82 -27.22 -48.04
C GLY A 454 1.84 -27.55 -49.13
N TYR A 455 2.90 -26.73 -49.30
CA TYR A 455 3.96 -27.01 -50.27
C TYR A 455 5.33 -27.30 -49.67
N THR A 456 5.60 -26.91 -48.43
CA THR A 456 6.88 -27.26 -47.77
C THR A 456 6.79 -28.47 -46.88
N HIS A 457 5.59 -28.84 -46.42
CA HIS A 457 5.37 -29.93 -45.47
C HIS A 457 6.17 -29.78 -44.17
N VAL A 458 6.57 -28.54 -43.82
CA VAL A 458 7.44 -28.27 -42.67
C VAL A 458 6.76 -28.63 -41.35
N GLY A 459 5.42 -28.51 -41.29
CA GLY A 459 4.61 -28.83 -40.14
C GLY A 459 4.12 -30.29 -40.05
N ASP A 460 4.12 -31.04 -41.16
CA ASP A 460 3.47 -32.35 -41.26
C ASP A 460 3.93 -33.33 -40.16
N SER A 461 5.22 -33.35 -39.85
CA SER A 461 5.77 -34.24 -38.80
C SER A 461 5.26 -33.88 -37.41
N TYR A 462 5.11 -32.57 -37.10
CA TYR A 462 4.55 -32.10 -35.84
C TYR A 462 3.07 -32.42 -35.72
N VAL A 463 2.30 -32.17 -36.79
CA VAL A 463 0.87 -32.48 -36.83
C VAL A 463 0.65 -33.98 -36.67
N LEU A 464 1.38 -34.80 -37.41
CA LEU A 464 1.23 -36.25 -37.38
C LEU A 464 1.59 -36.82 -36.00
N GLN A 465 2.72 -36.40 -35.42
CA GLN A 465 3.13 -36.88 -34.10
C GLN A 465 2.12 -36.50 -33.01
N GLN A 466 1.64 -35.26 -33.01
CA GLN A 466 0.64 -34.81 -32.04
C GLN A 466 -0.71 -35.49 -32.28
N THR A 467 -1.10 -35.71 -33.53
CA THR A 467 -2.33 -36.45 -33.88
C THR A 467 -2.30 -37.89 -33.34
N SER A 468 -1.16 -38.57 -33.40
CA SER A 468 -0.98 -39.90 -32.79
C SER A 468 -1.24 -39.88 -31.27
N LEU A 469 -0.80 -38.82 -30.57
CA LEU A 469 -1.11 -38.62 -29.16
C LEU A 469 -2.59 -38.27 -28.94
N ASP A 470 -3.18 -37.45 -29.80
CA ASP A 470 -4.58 -37.05 -29.72
C ASP A 470 -5.51 -38.26 -29.87
N VAL A 471 -5.20 -39.19 -30.78
CA VAL A 471 -5.90 -40.48 -30.93
C VAL A 471 -5.78 -41.32 -29.66
N TRP A 472 -4.61 -41.36 -29.02
CA TRP A 472 -4.44 -42.08 -27.76
C TRP A 472 -5.25 -41.47 -26.60
N GLN A 473 -5.43 -40.15 -26.60
CA GLN A 473 -6.09 -39.39 -25.54
C GLN A 473 -7.58 -39.14 -25.75
N SER A 474 -8.16 -39.57 -26.85
CA SER A 474 -9.56 -39.27 -27.18
C SER A 474 -10.47 -40.49 -27.02
N ASP A 475 -11.75 -40.22 -26.77
CA ASP A 475 -12.79 -41.23 -26.62
C ASP A 475 -13.74 -41.28 -27.82
N THR A 476 -13.75 -40.25 -28.67
CA THR A 476 -14.58 -40.16 -29.89
C THR A 476 -13.79 -39.62 -31.07
N ALA A 477 -14.23 -39.94 -32.29
CA ALA A 477 -13.58 -39.46 -33.51
C ALA A 477 -13.67 -37.93 -33.66
N GLN A 478 -14.76 -37.32 -33.17
CA GLN A 478 -14.91 -35.87 -33.21
C GLN A 478 -13.93 -35.17 -32.25
N GLU A 479 -13.66 -35.75 -31.08
CA GLU A 479 -12.63 -35.22 -30.17
C GLU A 479 -11.24 -35.26 -30.81
N VAL A 480 -10.92 -36.32 -31.58
CA VAL A 480 -9.69 -36.37 -32.40
C VAL A 480 -9.69 -35.25 -33.44
N ALA A 481 -10.81 -35.01 -34.12
CA ALA A 481 -10.93 -33.94 -35.10
C ALA A 481 -10.74 -32.55 -34.49
N ASP A 482 -11.29 -32.30 -33.31
CA ASP A 482 -11.17 -31.03 -32.59
C ASP A 482 -9.71 -30.78 -32.17
N LYS A 483 -9.03 -31.78 -31.58
CA LYS A 483 -7.60 -31.70 -31.22
C LYS A 483 -6.70 -31.55 -32.45
N PHE A 484 -6.99 -32.27 -33.53
CA PHE A 484 -6.29 -32.12 -34.81
C PHE A 484 -6.41 -30.67 -35.32
N ALA A 485 -7.60 -30.07 -35.23
CA ALA A 485 -7.83 -28.69 -35.66
C ALA A 485 -7.00 -27.69 -34.83
N GLU A 486 -6.88 -27.88 -33.52
CA GLU A 486 -6.03 -27.05 -32.65
C GLU A 486 -4.55 -27.20 -32.99
N THR A 487 -4.08 -28.43 -33.15
CA THR A 487 -2.71 -28.78 -33.54
C THR A 487 -2.35 -28.18 -34.89
N TYR A 488 -3.22 -28.33 -35.88
CA TYR A 488 -3.02 -27.76 -37.21
C TYR A 488 -2.96 -26.23 -37.16
N SER A 489 -3.87 -25.59 -36.41
CA SER A 489 -3.87 -24.12 -36.22
C SER A 489 -2.55 -23.62 -35.63
N ARG A 490 -2.00 -24.34 -34.63
CA ARG A 490 -0.71 -24.02 -34.03
C ARG A 490 0.45 -24.21 -35.02
N THR A 491 0.41 -25.29 -35.78
CA THR A 491 1.45 -25.66 -36.73
C THR A 491 1.56 -24.63 -37.85
N VAL A 492 0.44 -24.26 -38.48
CA VAL A 492 0.47 -23.29 -39.59
C VAL A 492 0.93 -21.91 -39.15
N MET A 493 0.70 -21.52 -37.90
CA MET A 493 1.24 -20.27 -37.33
C MET A 493 2.74 -20.36 -37.02
N GLY A 494 3.26 -21.55 -36.71
CA GLY A 494 4.70 -21.77 -36.58
C GLY A 494 5.40 -21.81 -37.94
N ALA A 495 4.78 -22.47 -38.93
CA ALA A 495 5.31 -22.65 -40.27
C ALA A 495 5.62 -21.32 -40.99
N ILE A 496 4.85 -20.26 -40.73
CA ILE A 496 5.07 -18.93 -41.33
C ILE A 496 6.21 -18.13 -40.68
N GLY A 497 6.95 -18.66 -39.71
CA GLY A 497 7.99 -17.92 -38.99
C GLY A 497 8.99 -17.18 -39.88
N GLY A 498 9.46 -17.81 -40.97
CA GLY A 498 10.37 -17.19 -41.95
C GLY A 498 9.79 -15.99 -42.71
N ALA A 499 8.47 -15.81 -42.71
CA ALA A 499 7.79 -14.66 -43.31
C ALA A 499 7.68 -13.46 -42.37
N LEU A 500 7.86 -13.66 -41.06
CA LEU A 500 7.54 -12.67 -40.04
C LEU A 500 8.73 -11.76 -39.72
N LEU A 501 8.42 -10.48 -39.51
CA LEU A 501 9.32 -9.48 -38.95
C LEU A 501 8.69 -8.90 -37.69
N SER A 502 9.53 -8.62 -36.69
CA SER A 502 9.14 -7.86 -35.52
C SER A 502 8.73 -6.43 -35.92
N ALA A 503 7.73 -5.91 -35.21
CA ALA A 503 7.21 -4.57 -35.35
C ALA A 503 6.88 -3.95 -33.99
N PRO A 504 6.82 -2.62 -33.89
CA PRO A 504 6.48 -1.95 -32.64
C PRO A 504 5.07 -2.28 -32.12
N ALA A 505 4.92 -2.23 -30.81
CA ALA A 505 3.63 -2.21 -30.14
C ALA A 505 2.82 -0.97 -30.59
N GLU A 506 1.50 -1.08 -30.64
CA GLU A 506 0.61 0.07 -30.85
C GLU A 506 0.71 1.05 -29.68
N GLU A 507 0.73 0.49 -28.47
CA GLU A 507 0.93 1.21 -27.21
C GLU A 507 1.71 0.34 -26.24
N ALA A 508 2.59 0.96 -25.45
CA ALA A 508 3.33 0.28 -24.40
C ALA A 508 3.54 1.19 -23.18
N GLN A 509 3.54 0.58 -22.00
CA GLN A 509 3.87 1.22 -20.75
C GLN A 509 4.80 0.34 -19.93
N LEU A 510 5.74 0.98 -19.23
CA LEU A 510 6.60 0.33 -18.26
C LEU A 510 5.93 0.38 -16.88
N ARG A 511 5.93 -0.78 -16.23
CA ARG A 511 5.48 -0.96 -14.86
C ARG A 511 6.66 -0.94 -13.91
N SER A 512 6.68 0.02 -13.00
CA SER A 512 7.68 0.09 -11.93
C SER A 512 7.02 -0.14 -10.59
N SER A 513 7.45 -1.16 -9.85
CA SER A 513 7.03 -1.39 -8.47
C SER A 513 8.05 -0.78 -7.51
N LYS A 514 7.57 0.06 -6.58
CA LYS A 514 8.40 0.61 -5.50
C LYS A 514 7.67 0.47 -4.16
N LEU A 515 8.44 0.25 -3.09
CA LEU A 515 7.90 0.29 -1.74
C LEU A 515 7.75 1.74 -1.29
N VAL A 516 6.53 2.13 -0.95
CA VAL A 516 6.22 3.49 -0.46
C VAL A 516 5.47 3.40 0.86
N ALA A 517 5.59 4.45 1.69
CA ALA A 517 4.77 4.59 2.87
C ALA A 517 3.34 5.00 2.48
N LYS A 518 2.36 4.22 2.94
CA LYS A 518 0.93 4.51 2.85
C LYS A 518 0.50 5.27 4.11
N ILE A 519 0.23 6.57 3.98
CA ILE A 519 -0.14 7.44 5.11
C ILE A 519 -1.59 7.91 4.95
N PRO A 520 -2.50 7.50 5.85
CA PRO A 520 -3.87 7.98 5.83
C PRO A 520 -3.96 9.45 6.21
N LYS A 521 -4.70 10.25 5.42
CA LYS A 521 -4.82 11.71 5.62
C LYS A 521 -5.48 12.07 6.95
N GLY A 522 -6.47 11.29 7.38
CA GLY A 522 -7.24 11.54 8.60
C GLY A 522 -6.37 11.56 9.87
N PRO A 523 -5.67 10.46 10.22
CA PRO A 523 -4.79 10.40 11.39
C PRO A 523 -3.67 11.44 11.37
N LEU A 524 -3.07 11.69 10.20
CA LEU A 524 -2.06 12.74 10.03
C LEU A 524 -2.63 14.12 10.36
N ALA A 525 -3.81 14.46 9.81
CA ALA A 525 -4.47 15.74 10.08
C ALA A 525 -4.86 15.88 11.57
N CYS A 526 -5.39 14.82 12.19
CA CYS A 526 -5.75 14.81 13.60
C CYS A 526 -4.54 15.07 14.51
N LEU A 527 -3.39 14.46 14.23
CA LEU A 527 -2.15 14.70 14.98
C LEU A 527 -1.70 16.16 14.86
N LEU A 528 -1.69 16.71 13.64
CA LEU A 528 -1.30 18.09 13.39
C LEU A 528 -2.24 19.09 14.09
N VAL A 529 -3.55 18.84 14.07
CA VAL A 529 -4.54 19.66 14.78
C VAL A 529 -4.34 19.58 16.29
N ALA A 530 -4.09 18.39 16.85
CA ALA A 530 -3.84 18.22 18.28
C ALA A 530 -2.59 18.99 18.74
N ASN A 531 -1.48 18.90 17.98
CA ASN A 531 -0.27 19.68 18.22
C ASN A 531 -0.53 21.19 18.13
N PHE A 532 -1.27 21.62 17.10
CA PHE A 532 -1.62 23.03 16.92
C PHE A 532 -2.46 23.57 18.09
N LEU A 533 -3.45 22.82 18.57
CA LEU A 533 -4.26 23.21 19.73
C LEU A 533 -3.41 23.37 21.00
N LEU A 534 -2.40 22.52 21.20
CA LEU A 534 -1.50 22.62 22.34
C LEU A 534 -0.59 23.86 22.24
N VAL A 535 -0.09 24.18 21.05
CA VAL A 535 0.66 25.43 20.77
C VAL A 535 -0.22 26.65 21.02
N MET A 536 -1.46 26.65 20.52
CA MET A 536 -2.42 27.74 20.74
C MET A 536 -2.73 27.96 22.22
N LEU A 537 -2.84 26.88 23.01
CA LEU A 537 -2.95 26.99 24.46
C LEU A 537 -1.72 27.64 25.08
N GLY A 538 -0.51 27.25 24.68
CA GLY A 538 0.75 27.86 25.14
C GLY A 538 0.83 29.36 24.83
N LEU A 539 0.48 29.77 23.60
CA LEU A 539 0.43 31.17 23.20
C LEU A 539 -0.63 31.96 23.97
N PHE A 540 -1.83 31.40 24.14
CA PHE A 540 -2.89 32.00 24.94
C PHE A 540 -2.43 32.23 26.40
N LEU A 541 -1.82 31.24 27.02
CA LEU A 541 -1.29 31.34 28.39
C LEU A 541 -0.15 32.35 28.48
N THR A 542 0.68 32.46 27.44
CA THR A 542 1.75 33.47 27.34
C THR A 542 1.19 34.89 27.32
N VAL A 543 0.17 35.16 26.50
CA VAL A 543 -0.53 36.45 26.47
C VAL A 543 -1.14 36.76 27.84
N ARG A 544 -1.82 35.78 28.46
CA ARG A 544 -2.42 35.94 29.80
C ARG A 544 -1.35 36.20 30.88
N ALA A 545 -0.18 35.56 30.78
CA ALA A 545 0.94 35.78 31.69
C ALA A 545 1.50 37.20 31.56
N PHE A 546 1.73 37.69 30.34
CA PHE A 546 2.17 39.07 30.12
C PHE A 546 1.16 40.09 30.61
N LEU A 547 -0.13 39.91 30.29
CA LEU A 547 -1.19 40.81 30.78
C LEU A 547 -1.31 40.80 32.30
N ALA A 548 -1.00 39.66 32.95
CA ALA A 548 -0.99 39.55 34.40
C ALA A 548 0.31 40.05 35.05
N SER A 549 1.39 40.20 34.29
CA SER A 549 2.70 40.52 34.84
C SER A 549 2.76 41.96 35.37
N SER A 550 3.21 42.09 36.61
CA SER A 550 3.62 43.33 37.26
C SER A 550 4.79 43.00 38.19
N SER A 551 5.48 44.01 38.74
CA SER A 551 6.58 43.77 39.69
C SER A 551 6.15 42.89 40.87
N ASP A 552 4.94 43.11 41.38
CA ASP A 552 4.45 42.45 42.59
C ASP A 552 3.95 41.03 42.28
N VAL A 553 3.41 40.82 41.07
CA VAL A 553 2.97 39.50 40.60
C VAL A 553 4.16 38.56 40.41
N GLY A 554 5.31 39.08 39.95
CA GLY A 554 6.55 38.30 39.83
C GLY A 554 7.04 37.81 41.19
N ASP A 555 7.00 38.66 42.21
CA ASP A 555 7.38 38.28 43.59
C ASP A 555 6.45 37.21 44.16
N VAL A 556 5.14 37.39 44.04
CA VAL A 556 4.17 36.39 44.50
C VAL A 556 4.29 35.08 43.72
N GLN A 557 4.50 35.13 42.41
CA GLN A 557 4.70 33.94 41.58
C GLN A 557 5.93 33.13 42.01
N ALA A 558 7.05 33.79 42.29
CA ALA A 558 8.25 33.13 42.79
C ALA A 558 8.05 32.53 44.19
N ARG A 559 7.14 33.13 44.98
CA ARG A 559 6.73 32.62 46.30
C ARG A 559 5.72 31.45 46.23
N LEU A 560 5.10 31.19 45.06
CA LEU A 560 4.27 30.02 44.80
C LEU A 560 5.13 28.78 44.49
N GLY A 561 6.03 28.43 45.40
CA GLY A 561 6.90 27.27 45.29
C GLY A 561 7.17 26.65 46.64
N ILE A 562 7.49 25.34 46.65
CA ILE A 562 7.86 24.63 47.88
C ILE A 562 9.08 25.30 48.52
N THR A 563 10.08 25.66 47.71
CA THR A 563 11.29 26.34 48.14
C THR A 563 11.00 27.64 48.88
N ALA A 564 10.14 28.50 48.33
CA ALA A 564 9.77 29.74 48.97
C ALA A 564 8.89 29.55 50.23
N LEU A 565 8.02 28.52 50.24
CA LEU A 565 7.25 28.17 51.45
C LEU A 565 8.17 27.68 52.58
N VAL A 566 9.19 26.89 52.25
CA VAL A 566 10.22 26.42 53.20
C VAL A 566 11.01 27.62 53.74
N ALA A 567 11.43 28.55 52.88
CA ALA A 567 12.09 29.78 53.32
C ALA A 567 11.17 30.62 54.23
N ALA A 568 9.91 30.83 53.85
CA ALA A 568 8.96 31.59 54.68
C ALA A 568 8.68 30.93 56.04
N HIS A 569 8.75 29.60 56.14
CA HIS A 569 8.50 28.89 57.40
C HIS A 569 9.72 28.83 58.33
N PHE A 570 10.92 28.72 57.77
CA PHE A 570 12.13 28.47 58.55
C PHE A 570 13.10 29.67 58.65
N GLU A 571 13.05 30.61 57.69
CA GLU A 571 13.97 31.76 57.58
C GLU A 571 13.26 33.09 57.94
N MET A 572 12.71 33.21 59.15
CA MET A 572 11.76 34.29 59.54
C MET A 572 12.11 35.70 59.00
N ASP A 573 13.32 36.21 59.27
CA ASP A 573 13.69 37.59 58.92
C ASP A 573 13.93 37.79 57.42
N LYS A 574 14.37 36.75 56.68
CA LYS A 574 14.68 36.84 55.25
C LYS A 574 13.57 36.34 54.33
N GLY A 575 12.71 35.46 54.83
CA GLY A 575 11.53 34.96 54.14
C GLY A 575 10.50 36.07 53.85
N GLU A 576 10.49 37.15 54.63
CA GLU A 576 9.59 38.29 54.43
C GLU A 576 10.22 39.43 53.61
N THR A 577 11.54 39.43 53.41
CA THR A 577 12.25 40.50 52.70
C THR A 577 12.13 40.41 51.17
N ALA A 578 12.24 41.56 50.50
CA ALA A 578 12.27 41.65 49.05
C ALA A 578 13.63 41.21 48.49
N VAL A 579 13.63 40.18 47.65
CA VAL A 579 14.84 39.54 47.11
C VAL A 579 14.85 39.54 45.59
N GLU A 580 16.03 39.40 44.96
CA GLU A 580 16.15 39.32 43.50
C GLU A 580 15.86 37.91 42.92
N LYS A 581 16.08 36.86 43.72
CA LYS A 581 15.74 35.45 43.41
C LYS A 581 15.33 34.71 44.67
N VAL A 582 14.54 33.64 44.52
CA VAL A 582 14.07 32.79 45.63
C VAL A 582 15.23 32.25 46.48
N ASP A 583 16.34 31.87 45.86
CA ASP A 583 17.51 31.34 46.60
C ASP A 583 18.12 32.34 47.58
N HIS A 584 17.94 33.65 47.36
CA HIS A 584 18.44 34.68 48.28
C HIS A 584 17.59 34.82 49.55
N MET A 585 16.44 34.13 49.64
CA MET A 585 15.64 34.03 50.87
C MET A 585 16.35 33.16 51.93
N PHE A 586 17.30 32.31 51.53
CA PHE A 586 18.07 31.49 52.46
C PHE A 586 19.31 32.22 52.96
N GLN A 587 19.61 32.09 54.25
CA GLN A 587 20.80 32.70 54.85
C GLN A 587 22.10 32.09 54.31
N GLU A 588 22.07 30.79 54.01
CA GLU A 588 23.18 30.04 53.40
C GLU A 588 23.71 30.72 52.13
N LYS A 589 22.80 31.17 51.26
CA LYS A 589 23.20 31.79 49.98
C LYS A 589 23.90 33.13 50.15
N ASN A 590 23.74 33.75 51.31
CA ASN A 590 24.32 35.05 51.66
C ASN A 590 25.46 34.92 52.70
N GLY A 591 26.02 33.72 52.89
CA GLY A 591 27.19 33.47 53.74
C GLY A 591 26.92 33.25 55.23
N GLY A 592 25.67 33.04 55.64
CA GLY A 592 25.32 32.64 57.02
C GLY A 592 25.00 31.15 57.15
N ASP A 593 25.18 30.56 58.33
CA ASP A 593 24.95 29.11 58.53
C ASP A 593 23.48 28.66 58.44
N GLY A 594 22.54 29.60 58.55
CA GLY A 594 21.09 29.35 58.51
C GLY A 594 20.57 28.48 59.67
N PRO A 595 19.23 28.40 59.83
CA PRO A 595 18.61 27.53 60.82
C PRO A 595 18.67 26.05 60.37
N ARG A 596 18.97 25.14 61.30
CA ARG A 596 18.90 23.69 61.06
C ARG A 596 17.47 23.20 61.29
N VAL A 597 16.93 22.44 60.34
CA VAL A 597 15.56 21.90 60.42
C VAL A 597 15.60 20.48 60.97
N GLY A 598 14.81 20.21 62.02
CA GLY A 598 14.63 18.88 62.60
C GLY A 598 13.15 18.56 62.90
N LEU A 599 12.93 17.39 63.51
CA LEU A 599 11.61 16.88 63.87
C LEU A 599 11.51 16.65 65.39
N GLU A 600 10.48 17.21 66.01
CA GLU A 600 10.20 17.04 67.44
C GLU A 600 8.82 16.42 67.66
N ARG A 601 8.66 15.67 68.75
CA ARG A 601 7.32 15.24 69.19
C ARG A 601 6.53 16.44 69.71
N SER A 602 5.33 16.59 69.19
CA SER A 602 4.35 17.59 69.62
C SER A 602 3.72 17.16 70.95
N PRO A 603 3.36 18.12 71.84
CA PRO A 603 2.56 17.84 73.05
C PRO A 603 1.22 17.14 72.76
N LEU A 604 0.74 17.22 71.52
CA LEU A 604 -0.50 16.60 71.06
C LEU A 604 -0.29 15.19 70.44
N GLY A 605 0.90 14.59 70.63
CA GLY A 605 1.20 13.22 70.20
C GLY A 605 1.65 13.05 68.73
N GLY A 606 1.64 14.12 67.93
CA GLY A 606 2.16 14.14 66.55
C GLY A 606 3.65 14.49 66.45
N TRP A 607 4.16 14.64 65.22
CA TRP A 607 5.49 15.22 64.94
C TRP A 607 5.32 16.64 64.38
N LYS A 608 6.19 17.56 64.78
CA LYS A 608 6.26 18.93 64.27
C LYS A 608 7.66 19.21 63.72
N PHE A 609 7.75 20.10 62.74
CA PHE A 609 9.04 20.68 62.34
C PHE A 609 9.53 21.64 63.42
N ALA A 610 10.84 21.62 63.70
CA ALA A 610 11.51 22.51 64.64
C ALA A 610 12.76 23.10 63.98
N THR A 611 13.08 24.34 64.35
CA THR A 611 14.29 25.04 63.90
C THR A 611 15.26 25.19 65.05
N TYR A 612 16.52 24.83 64.82
CA TYR A 612 17.61 25.04 65.76
C TYR A 612 18.55 26.10 65.18
N ARG A 613 18.72 27.22 65.89
CA ARG A 613 19.79 28.19 65.58
C ARG A 613 21.05 27.73 66.31
N SER A 614 22.19 27.76 65.62
CA SER A 614 23.48 27.61 66.28
C SER A 614 23.68 28.83 67.19
N ALA A 615 23.82 28.60 68.49
CA ALA A 615 24.20 29.65 69.43
C ALA A 615 25.72 29.80 69.36
N TYR A 616 26.19 30.79 68.61
CA TYR A 616 27.54 31.33 68.72
C TYR A 616 27.46 32.84 68.91
#